data_AF-A0A4Y2PZW5-F1
#
_entry.id   AF-A0A4Y2PZW5-F1
#
_cell.length_a   1.000
_cell.length_b   1.000
_cell.length_c   1.000
_cell.angle_alpha   90.00
_cell.angle_beta   90.00
_cell.angle_gamma   90.00
#
_symmetry.space_group_name_H-M   'P 1'
#
loop_
_entity.id
_entity.type
_entity.pdbx_description
1 polymer ?
#
loop_
_entity_poly.entity_id
_entity_poly.type
_entity_poly.pdbx_seq_one_letter_code
_entity_poly.pdbx_strand_id
1 'polypeptide(L)'
;MEPRRFFLSSVKRQREERETVNTYSSTILDKQFTKQEITYAISTMKKKKPPGIDGISIEIIKELHDMNPDILHDTYNKCLELRIYLETWKKGKLIIFNEPGKDHLYLMRIAQFVYYRYWEKF
;
A
#
# COMPACT_ATOMS: atom_id res chain seq x y z
N MET A 1 0.03 -24.48 -11.94
CA MET A 1 0.84 -23.38 -11.36
C MET A 1 0.45 -23.22 -9.89
N GLU A 2 1.38 -23.37 -8.96
CA GLU A 2 1.14 -23.35 -7.50
C GLU A 2 0.97 -21.91 -6.95
N PRO A 3 -0.23 -21.49 -6.51
CA PRO A 3 -0.53 -20.12 -6.06
C PRO A 3 0.33 -19.66 -4.87
N ARG A 4 0.79 -20.62 -4.05
CA ARG A 4 1.61 -20.37 -2.85
C ARG A 4 2.98 -19.78 -3.17
N ARG A 5 3.63 -20.23 -4.25
CA ARG A 5 4.97 -19.73 -4.62
C ARG A 5 4.93 -18.27 -5.06
N PHE A 6 3.89 -17.86 -5.78
CA PHE A 6 3.69 -16.48 -6.25
C PHE A 6 3.41 -15.51 -5.10
N PHE A 7 2.62 -15.95 -4.11
CA PHE A 7 2.36 -15.14 -2.92
C PHE A 7 3.62 -14.90 -2.10
N LEU A 8 4.41 -15.95 -1.84
CA LEU A 8 5.64 -15.86 -1.05
C LEU A 8 6.73 -15.00 -1.74
N SER A 9 6.88 -15.11 -3.06
CA SER A 9 7.83 -14.27 -3.80
C SER A 9 7.42 -12.79 -3.76
N SER A 10 6.12 -12.50 -3.87
CA SER A 10 5.59 -11.13 -3.80
C SER A 10 5.81 -10.50 -2.42
N VAL A 11 5.59 -11.25 -1.34
CA VAL A 11 5.81 -10.78 0.04
C VAL A 11 7.29 -10.56 0.32
N LYS A 12 8.17 -11.46 -0.15
CA LYS A 12 9.62 -11.31 0.01
C LYS A 12 10.13 -10.04 -0.69
N ARG A 13 9.67 -9.80 -1.92
CA ARG A 13 10.00 -8.58 -2.68
C ARG A 13 9.54 -7.30 -1.97
N GLN A 14 8.29 -7.26 -1.51
CA GLN A 14 7.77 -6.09 -0.77
C GLN A 14 8.53 -5.83 0.54
N ARG A 15 9.08 -6.86 1.17
CA ARG A 15 9.90 -6.73 2.37
C ARG A 15 11.25 -6.09 2.05
N GLU A 16 11.94 -6.59 1.03
CA GLU A 16 13.22 -6.05 0.57
C GLU A 16 13.09 -4.58 0.13
N GLU A 17 12.00 -4.24 -0.56
CA GLU A 17 11.65 -2.85 -0.93
C GLU A 17 11.44 -1.95 0.33
N ARG A 18 10.83 -2.45 1.41
CA ARG A 18 10.64 -1.67 2.64
C ARG A 18 11.92 -1.49 3.45
N GLU A 19 12.76 -2.53 3.52
CA GLU A 19 14.03 -2.50 4.23
C GLU A 19 15.02 -1.54 3.54
N THR A 20 15.04 -1.51 2.21
CA THR A 20 15.83 -0.55 1.41
C THR A 20 15.35 0.89 1.60
N VAL A 21 14.03 1.14 1.61
CA VAL A 21 13.48 2.48 1.87
C VAL A 21 13.78 2.97 3.30
N ASN A 22 13.67 2.11 4.32
CA ASN A 22 13.95 2.50 5.71
C ASN A 22 15.43 2.84 5.98
N THR A 23 16.33 2.29 5.17
CA THR A 23 17.79 2.54 5.25
C THR A 23 18.25 3.62 4.27
N TYR A 24 17.34 4.14 3.44
CA TYR A 24 17.63 5.20 2.48
C TYR A 24 17.84 6.53 3.21
N SER A 25 19.11 6.86 3.47
CA SER A 25 19.53 8.17 3.93
C SER A 25 20.16 8.91 2.75
N SER A 26 19.33 9.65 2.01
CA SER A 26 19.79 10.52 0.92
C SER A 26 19.93 11.96 1.42
N THR A 27 21.14 12.51 1.27
CA THR A 27 21.43 13.95 1.39
C THR A 27 21.01 14.72 0.13
N ILE A 28 20.56 14.02 -0.91
CA ILE A 28 20.13 14.58 -2.20
C ILE A 28 18.61 14.75 -2.16
N LEU A 29 18.11 15.91 -2.60
CA LEU A 29 16.68 16.15 -2.74
C LEU A 29 16.09 15.13 -3.71
N ASP A 30 15.12 14.34 -3.25
CA ASP A 30 14.44 13.36 -4.09
C ASP A 30 13.80 14.04 -5.30
N LYS A 31 13.90 13.39 -6.46
CA LYS A 31 13.32 13.91 -7.70
C LYS A 31 11.79 14.00 -7.54
N GLN A 32 11.23 15.15 -7.91
CA GLN A 32 9.78 15.35 -7.93
C GLN A 32 9.08 14.35 -8.87
N PHE A 33 7.91 13.90 -8.45
CA PHE A 33 7.01 13.11 -9.26
C PHE A 33 6.50 13.92 -10.45
N THR A 34 6.43 13.30 -11.61
CA THR A 34 5.84 13.87 -12.81
C THR A 34 4.34 13.56 -12.87
N LYS A 35 3.57 14.40 -13.57
CA LYS A 35 2.14 14.16 -13.81
C LYS A 35 1.88 12.80 -14.48
N GLN A 36 2.78 12.36 -15.36
CA GLN A 36 2.70 11.07 -16.03
C GLN A 36 2.86 9.90 -15.06
N GLU A 37 3.81 9.98 -14.12
CA GLU A 37 3.98 8.96 -13.08
C GLU A 37 2.74 8.84 -12.21
N ILE A 38 2.14 9.97 -11.81
CA ILE A 38 0.89 9.98 -11.03
C ILE A 38 -0.27 9.35 -11.83
N THR A 39 -0.45 9.78 -13.08
CA THR A 39 -1.51 9.26 -13.97
C THR A 39 -1.35 7.74 -14.17
N TYR A 40 -0.13 7.29 -14.44
CA TYR A 40 0.18 5.88 -14.60
C TYR A 40 -0.09 5.09 -13.32
N ALA A 41 0.37 5.59 -12.17
CA ALA A 41 0.12 4.95 -10.87
C ALA A 41 -1.40 4.76 -10.62
N ILE A 42 -2.21 5.81 -10.80
CA ILE A 42 -3.66 5.76 -10.61
C ILE A 42 -4.32 4.77 -11.57
N SER A 43 -3.91 4.75 -12.84
CA SER A 43 -4.48 3.83 -13.84
C SER A 43 -4.22 2.36 -13.52
N THR A 44 -3.06 2.02 -12.95
CA THR A 44 -2.69 0.65 -12.58
C THR A 44 -3.35 0.16 -11.28
N MET A 45 -4.00 1.04 -10.50
CA MET A 45 -4.69 0.65 -9.26
C MET A 45 -5.94 -0.19 -9.54
N LYS A 46 -6.01 -1.37 -8.91
CA LYS A 46 -7.15 -2.30 -8.97
C LYS A 46 -8.34 -1.78 -8.17
N LYS A 47 -9.49 -1.58 -8.81
CA LYS A 47 -10.76 -1.23 -8.17
C LYS A 47 -11.21 -2.32 -7.18
N LYS A 48 -12.16 -1.99 -6.29
CA LYS A 48 -12.74 -2.92 -5.28
C LYS A 48 -11.77 -3.42 -4.21
N LYS A 49 -10.61 -2.76 -4.04
CA LYS A 49 -9.81 -2.97 -2.83
C LYS A 49 -10.46 -2.20 -1.67
N PRO A 50 -10.42 -2.73 -0.44
CA PRO A 50 -10.80 -1.96 0.73
C PRO A 50 -10.01 -0.64 0.79
N PRO A 51 -10.65 0.47 1.20
CA PRO A 51 -9.95 1.73 1.40
C PRO A 51 -8.85 1.58 2.46
N GLY A 52 -7.88 2.49 2.42
CA GLY A 52 -6.88 2.59 3.48
C GLY A 52 -7.52 2.91 4.83
N ILE A 53 -6.71 2.91 5.90
CA ILE A 53 -7.16 3.36 7.23
C ILE A 53 -7.56 4.85 7.24
N ASP A 54 -7.10 5.60 6.24
CA ASP A 54 -7.50 6.98 5.95
C ASP A 54 -8.92 7.11 5.36
N GLY A 55 -9.56 5.99 4.99
CA GLY A 55 -10.90 5.99 4.39
C GLY A 55 -10.91 6.41 2.91
N ILE A 56 -9.74 6.66 2.31
CA ILE A 56 -9.64 7.09 0.92
C ILE A 56 -9.66 5.84 0.03
N SER A 57 -10.74 5.67 -0.75
CA SER A 57 -10.85 4.58 -1.71
C SER A 57 -10.16 4.91 -3.03
N ILE A 58 -9.85 3.87 -3.82
CA ILE A 58 -9.27 4.04 -5.16
C ILE A 58 -10.25 4.78 -6.08
N GLU A 59 -11.55 4.58 -5.88
CA GLU A 59 -12.61 5.27 -6.59
C GLU A 59 -12.57 6.78 -6.31
N ILE A 60 -12.36 7.20 -5.05
CA ILE A 60 -12.19 8.62 -4.69
C ILE A 60 -10.93 9.18 -5.34
N ILE A 61 -9.81 8.45 -5.32
CA ILE A 61 -8.55 8.91 -5.94
C ILE A 61 -8.73 9.11 -7.45
N LYS A 62 -9.43 8.20 -8.13
CA LYS A 62 -9.70 8.29 -9.56
C LYS A 62 -10.61 9.46 -9.89
N GLU A 63 -11.73 9.60 -9.19
CA GLU A 63 -12.66 10.73 -9.39
C GLU A 63 -11.96 12.06 -9.13
N LEU A 64 -11.15 12.15 -8.07
CA LEU A 64 -10.39 13.34 -7.74
C LEU A 64 -9.41 13.72 -8.85
N HIS A 65 -8.70 12.73 -9.41
CA HIS A 65 -7.78 12.94 -10.52
C HIS A 65 -8.50 13.32 -11.82
N ASP A 66 -9.66 12.73 -12.09
CA ASP A 66 -10.47 13.04 -13.27
C ASP A 66 -11.04 14.48 -13.19
N MET A 67 -11.42 14.94 -11.98
CA MET A 67 -11.86 16.31 -11.74
C MET A 67 -10.71 17.33 -11.81
N ASN A 68 -9.55 16.99 -11.21
CA ASN A 68 -8.37 17.83 -11.22
C ASN A 68 -7.10 16.97 -11.25
N PRO A 69 -6.47 16.78 -12.41
CA PRO A 69 -5.27 15.95 -12.54
C PRO A 69 -4.08 16.43 -11.71
N ASP A 70 -4.05 17.72 -11.36
CA ASP A 70 -2.90 18.36 -10.72
C ASP A 70 -2.92 18.23 -9.19
N ILE A 71 -4.09 18.03 -8.58
CA ILE A 71 -4.22 18.06 -7.12
C ILE A 71 -3.37 17.00 -6.40
N LEU A 72 -3.34 15.78 -6.94
CA LEU A 72 -2.54 14.69 -6.40
C LEU A 72 -1.05 14.92 -6.65
N HIS A 73 -0.70 15.37 -7.86
CA HIS A 73 0.68 15.70 -8.22
C HIS A 73 1.28 16.75 -7.27
N ASP A 74 0.56 17.85 -7.06
CA ASP A 74 1.03 18.96 -6.24
C ASP A 74 1.08 18.56 -4.76
N THR A 75 0.07 17.81 -4.28
CA THR A 75 0.05 17.29 -2.91
C THR A 75 1.24 16.37 -2.64
N TYR A 76 1.50 15.38 -3.52
CA TYR A 76 2.60 14.45 -3.33
C TYR A 76 3.97 15.12 -3.42
N ASN A 77 4.15 16.04 -4.37
CA ASN A 77 5.39 16.80 -4.48
C ASN A 77 5.60 17.74 -3.29
N LYS A 78 4.53 18.31 -2.72
CA LYS A 78 4.64 19.11 -1.50
C LYS A 78 4.98 18.26 -0.28
N CYS A 79 4.39 17.07 -0.15
CA CYS A 79 4.78 16.10 0.87
C CYS A 79 6.26 15.70 0.75
N LEU A 80 6.75 15.50 -0.48
CA LEU A 80 8.15 15.17 -0.76
C LEU A 80 9.09 16.32 -0.38
N GLU A 81 8.76 17.55 -0.79
CA GLU A 81 9.52 18.76 -0.46
C GLU A 81 9.63 18.98 1.05
N LEU A 82 8.50 18.83 1.76
CA LEU A 82 8.42 19.02 3.21
C LEU A 82 8.93 17.82 4.02
N ARG A 83 9.20 16.68 3.37
CA ARG A 83 9.50 15.39 4.00
C ARG A 83 8.42 14.94 5.00
N ILE A 84 7.17 15.27 4.72
CA ILE A 84 6.01 14.92 5.56
C ILE A 84 5.25 13.78 4.92
N TYR A 85 4.97 12.75 5.72
CA TYR A 85 4.11 11.63 5.33
C TYR A 85 3.03 11.47 6.39
N LEU A 86 1.78 11.29 5.95
CA LEU A 86 0.68 11.02 6.86
C LEU A 86 0.92 9.72 7.63
N GLU A 87 0.86 9.77 8.96
CA GLU A 87 1.08 8.59 9.81
C GLU A 87 0.10 7.45 9.50
N THR A 88 -1.11 7.79 9.07
CA THR A 88 -2.14 6.84 8.64
C THR A 88 -1.69 6.02 7.43
N TRP A 89 -0.94 6.61 6.49
CA TRP A 89 -0.44 5.91 5.31
C TRP A 89 0.66 4.90 5.62
N LYS A 90 1.28 5.01 6.80
CA LYS A 90 2.26 4.01 7.30
C LYS A 90 1.58 2.80 7.95
N LYS A 91 0.28 2.89 8.27
CA LYS A 91 -0.48 1.86 9.01
C LYS A 91 -1.41 1.10 8.06
N GLY A 92 -1.24 -0.22 7.98
CA GLY A 92 -2.15 -1.09 7.22
C GLY A 92 -3.12 -1.83 8.14
N LYS A 93 -4.43 -1.78 7.85
CA LYS A 93 -5.42 -2.62 8.54
C LYS A 93 -5.54 -3.96 7.83
N LEU A 94 -5.18 -5.05 8.51
CA LEU A 94 -5.43 -6.39 8.02
C LEU A 94 -6.90 -6.75 8.28
N ILE A 95 -7.68 -6.91 7.20
CA ILE A 95 -9.06 -7.38 7.26
C ILE A 95 -9.10 -8.77 6.61
N ILE A 96 -9.51 -9.78 7.38
CA ILE A 96 -9.64 -11.15 6.91
C ILE A 96 -11.11 -11.39 6.56
N PHE A 97 -11.42 -11.60 5.29
CA PHE A 97 -12.76 -11.98 4.84
C PHE A 97 -12.92 -13.50 4.93
N ASN A 98 -14.02 -13.93 5.53
CA ASN A 98 -14.39 -15.34 5.63
C ASN A 98 -15.10 -15.74 4.34
N GLU A 99 -14.46 -16.56 3.50
CA GLU A 99 -15.13 -17.16 2.34
C GLU A 99 -16.09 -18.26 2.83
N PRO A 100 -17.35 -18.28 2.37
CA PRO A 100 -18.31 -19.30 2.80
C PRO A 100 -17.79 -20.70 2.45
N GLY A 101 -17.71 -21.58 3.45
CA GLY A 101 -17.22 -22.95 3.32
C GLY A 101 -15.80 -23.20 3.87
N LYS A 102 -15.11 -22.18 4.39
CA LYS A 102 -13.85 -22.37 5.14
C LYS A 102 -14.13 -22.42 6.64
N ASP A 103 -13.60 -23.47 7.29
CA ASP A 103 -13.74 -23.65 8.74
C ASP A 103 -13.21 -22.42 9.49
N HIS A 104 -14.00 -21.94 10.45
CA HIS A 104 -13.67 -20.80 11.29
C HIS A 104 -12.32 -21.01 12.00
N LEU A 105 -12.02 -22.25 12.41
CA LEU A 105 -10.73 -22.61 13.01
C LEU A 105 -9.55 -22.48 12.03
N TYR A 106 -9.76 -22.77 10.75
CA TYR A 106 -8.73 -22.60 9.71
C TYR A 106 -8.40 -21.12 9.50
N LEU A 107 -9.43 -20.26 9.50
CA LEU A 107 -9.25 -18.82 9.37
C LEU A 107 -8.66 -18.19 10.62
N MET A 108 -9.02 -18.67 11.82
CA MET A 108 -8.36 -18.23 13.06
C MET A 108 -6.89 -18.64 13.10
N ARG A 109 -6.53 -19.82 12.57
CA ARG A 109 -5.12 -20.24 12.43
C ARG A 109 -4.36 -19.39 11.42
N ILE A 110 -4.97 -19.03 10.28
CA ILE A 110 -4.35 -18.09 9.32
C ILE A 110 -4.25 -16.69 9.93
N ALA A 111 -5.28 -16.23 10.63
CA ALA A 111 -5.29 -14.94 11.30
C ALA A 111 -4.19 -14.86 12.36
N GLN A 112 -4.08 -15.87 13.23
CA GLN A 112 -2.98 -15.99 14.19
C GLN A 112 -1.63 -16.06 13.46
N PHE A 113 -1.48 -16.89 12.44
CA PHE A 113 -0.20 -17.01 11.72
C PHE A 113 0.22 -15.69 11.07
N VAL A 114 -0.72 -14.97 10.44
CA VAL A 114 -0.45 -13.66 9.84
C VAL A 114 -0.17 -12.62 10.93
N TYR A 115 -0.96 -12.60 12.02
CA TYR A 115 -0.77 -11.69 13.14
C TYR A 115 0.58 -11.88 13.85
N TYR A 116 0.95 -13.13 14.19
CA TYR A 116 2.24 -13.45 14.80
C TYR A 116 3.41 -13.10 13.88
N ARG A 117 3.30 -13.31 12.56
CA ARG A 117 4.34 -12.92 11.60
C ARG A 117 4.42 -11.40 11.36
N TYR A 118 3.35 -10.67 11.61
CA TYR A 118 3.33 -9.20 11.58
C TYR A 118 3.84 -8.58 12.90
N TRP A 119 3.67 -9.26 14.05
CA TRP A 119 4.06 -8.74 15.36
C TRP A 119 5.53 -9.01 15.74
N GLU A 120 6.14 -10.11 15.28
CA GLU A 120 7.59 -10.36 15.48
C GLU A 120 8.52 -9.49 14.59
N LYS A 121 7.98 -8.47 13.91
CA LYS A 121 8.72 -7.68 12.91
C LYS A 121 8.60 -6.16 13.08
N PHE A 122 8.21 -5.72 14.28
CA PHE A 122 8.41 -4.35 14.75
C PHE A 122 9.30 -4.38 15.99
#